data_AF-A0A851FZ51-F1
#
_entry.id   AF-A0A851FZ51-F1
#
_cell.length_a   1.000
_cell.length_b   1.000
_cell.length_c   1.000
_cell.angle_alpha   90.00
_cell.angle_beta   90.00
_cell.angle_gamma   90.00
#
_symmetry.space_group_name_H-M   'P 1'
#
loop_
_entity.id
_entity.type
_entity.pdbx_description
1 polymer ?
#
loop_
_entity_poly.entity_id
_entity_poly.type
_entity_poly.pdbx_seq_one_letter_code
_entity_poly.pdbx_strand_id
1 'polypeptide(L)'
;QGLHKEALMQFEKIKDTCFQAVYQLGVMYYDGLGTEKDPERGVEYMSKILNSDSPRAGHLKLAAAYNLGRAYYEGCGVKHSTEEAERLWLIAADHGNPKASVKAQSALGMLYSMPVLKDLKKAFFWHSEACHNGNLESQGALGIMYLYGQGIHQDTKAALECLREAAERGNIYAQGHLVEHYYTKKFYSKAAALAKRTTANNDISMLAKRADCHPTYVAKGVAMAAFYLARCLQLGRGIKQDEDAAKKYYSKACHLDPAVAFHLERAANLGRI
;
A
#
# COMPACT_ATOMS: atom_id res chain seq x y z
N GLN A 1 14.34 -13.55 17.00
CA GLN A 1 13.35 -13.65 18.10
C GLN A 1 13.94 -13.31 19.47
N GLY A 2 15.18 -13.72 19.81
CA GLY A 2 15.81 -13.40 21.11
C GLY A 2 15.92 -11.91 21.45
N LEU A 3 16.38 -11.07 20.51
CA LEU A 3 16.54 -9.62 20.72
C LEU A 3 15.24 -8.89 21.11
N HIS A 4 14.10 -9.32 20.57
CA HIS A 4 12.81 -8.71 20.93
C HIS A 4 12.38 -9.09 22.36
N LYS A 5 12.66 -10.31 22.82
CA LYS A 5 12.35 -10.72 24.20
C LYS A 5 13.16 -9.92 25.21
N GLU A 6 14.45 -9.71 24.93
CA GLU A 6 15.31 -8.88 25.78
C GLU A 6 14.87 -7.42 25.80
N ALA A 7 14.57 -6.84 24.63
CA ALA A 7 14.03 -5.48 24.53
C ALA A 7 12.73 -5.32 25.33
N LEU A 8 11.81 -6.28 25.25
CA LEU A 8 10.55 -6.28 25.99
C LEU A 8 10.80 -6.19 27.50
N MET A 9 11.68 -7.05 28.03
CA MET A 9 12.03 -7.06 29.44
C MET A 9 12.64 -5.73 29.90
N GLN A 10 13.49 -5.12 29.08
CA GLN A 10 14.08 -3.82 29.42
C GLN A 10 13.04 -2.71 29.40
N PHE A 11 12.17 -2.66 28.39
CA PHE A 11 11.12 -1.65 28.32
C PHE A 11 10.12 -1.78 29.46
N GLU A 12 9.72 -3.00 29.84
CA GLU A 12 8.84 -3.24 31.00
C GLU A 12 9.44 -2.69 32.31
N LYS A 13 10.77 -2.76 32.50
CA LYS A 13 11.45 -2.22 33.69
C LYS A 13 11.42 -0.70 33.79
N ILE A 14 11.41 0.00 32.64
CA ILE A 14 11.54 1.47 32.60
C ILE A 14 10.25 2.18 32.15
N LYS A 15 9.16 1.44 31.92
CA LYS A 15 7.90 1.99 31.38
C LYS A 15 7.30 3.11 32.23
N ASP A 16 7.50 3.07 33.55
CA ASP A 16 6.94 4.08 34.45
C ASP A 16 7.71 5.42 34.41
N THR A 17 8.90 5.43 33.80
CA THR A 17 9.76 6.63 33.71
C THR A 17 10.09 7.06 32.29
N CYS A 18 9.76 6.23 31.28
CA CYS A 18 10.17 6.43 29.90
C CYS A 18 9.03 6.22 28.90
N PHE A 19 8.53 7.32 28.31
CA PHE A 19 7.51 7.27 27.25
C PHE A 19 7.96 6.53 26.00
N GLN A 20 9.25 6.56 25.67
CA GLN A 20 9.78 5.74 24.58
C GLN A 20 9.53 4.25 24.84
N ALA A 21 9.78 3.78 26.07
CA ALA A 21 9.53 2.40 26.44
C ALA A 21 8.04 2.06 26.38
N VAL A 22 7.16 2.92 26.89
CA VAL A 22 5.70 2.73 26.79
C VAL A 22 5.26 2.62 25.32
N TYR A 23 5.74 3.51 24.44
CA TYR A 23 5.43 3.44 23.02
C TYR A 23 5.93 2.14 22.38
N GLN A 24 7.19 1.73 22.66
CA GLN A 24 7.75 0.49 22.14
C GLN A 24 6.98 -0.73 22.64
N LEU A 25 6.60 -0.78 23.93
CA LEU A 25 5.72 -1.83 24.46
C LEU A 25 4.39 -1.84 23.72
N GLY A 26 3.80 -0.67 23.45
CA GLY A 26 2.59 -0.55 22.64
C GLY A 26 2.70 -1.27 21.30
N VAL A 27 3.77 -0.98 20.54
CA VAL A 27 4.04 -1.64 19.25
C VAL A 27 4.32 -3.14 19.44
N MET A 28 5.10 -3.52 20.44
CA MET A 28 5.50 -4.91 20.66
C MET A 28 4.32 -5.81 21.05
N TYR A 29 3.44 -5.34 21.93
CA TYR A 29 2.21 -6.06 22.27
C TYR A 29 1.25 -6.10 21.09
N TYR A 30 1.10 -5.00 20.34
CA TYR A 30 0.24 -4.94 19.16
C TYR A 30 0.66 -5.92 18.06
N ASP A 31 1.96 -5.98 17.74
CA ASP A 31 2.49 -6.80 16.64
C ASP A 31 3.01 -8.19 17.12
N GLY A 32 2.96 -8.49 18.42
CA GLY A 32 3.47 -9.75 18.99
C GLY A 32 5.00 -9.88 18.88
N LEU A 33 5.73 -8.78 18.98
CA LEU A 33 7.19 -8.76 18.83
C LEU A 33 7.86 -9.16 20.14
N GLY A 34 8.33 -10.41 20.23
CA GLY A 34 8.99 -10.91 21.43
C GLY A 34 8.03 -11.27 22.58
N THR A 35 6.72 -11.27 22.33
CA THR A 35 5.65 -11.67 23.27
C THR A 35 4.48 -12.26 22.49
N GLU A 36 3.53 -12.87 23.19
CA GLU A 36 2.23 -13.19 22.57
C GLU A 36 1.51 -11.89 22.19
N LYS A 37 0.80 -11.93 21.06
CA LYS A 37 0.09 -10.76 20.52
C LYS A 37 -1.05 -10.37 21.47
N ASP A 38 -1.02 -9.12 21.94
CA ASP A 38 -2.01 -8.51 22.81
C ASP A 38 -2.32 -7.09 22.30
N PRO A 39 -3.21 -6.96 21.30
CA PRO A 39 -3.45 -5.70 20.64
C PRO A 39 -4.23 -4.71 21.51
N GLU A 40 -5.05 -5.18 22.45
CA GLU A 40 -5.78 -4.31 23.39
C GLU A 40 -4.80 -3.57 24.29
N ARG A 41 -3.82 -4.28 24.86
CA ARG A 41 -2.76 -3.69 25.66
C ARG A 41 -1.84 -2.78 24.84
N GLY A 42 -1.57 -3.18 23.58
CA GLY A 42 -0.84 -2.35 22.63
C GLY A 42 -1.50 -0.98 22.42
N VAL A 43 -2.81 -1.00 22.13
CA VAL A 43 -3.64 0.20 21.99
C VAL A 43 -3.64 1.04 23.27
N GLU A 44 -3.76 0.40 24.44
CA GLU A 44 -3.78 1.11 25.72
C GLU A 44 -2.50 1.94 25.91
N TYR A 45 -1.32 1.34 25.67
CA TYR A 45 -0.05 2.05 25.78
C TYR A 45 0.09 3.18 24.75
N MET A 46 -0.34 2.97 23.50
CA MET A 46 -0.29 4.03 22.48
C MET A 46 -1.27 5.17 22.80
N SER A 47 -2.43 4.85 23.39
CA SER A 47 -3.41 5.84 23.85
C SER A 47 -2.85 6.68 25.02
N LYS A 48 -2.13 6.06 25.95
CA LYS A 48 -1.42 6.78 27.02
C LYS A 48 -0.41 7.78 26.48
N ILE A 49 0.30 7.45 25.41
CA ILE A 49 1.26 8.35 24.76
C ILE A 49 0.55 9.55 24.12
N LEU A 50 -0.49 9.28 23.31
CA LEU A 50 -1.20 10.32 22.57
C LEU A 50 -1.86 11.33 23.53
N ASN A 51 -2.45 10.83 24.62
CA ASN A 51 -3.19 11.63 25.60
C ASN A 51 -2.31 12.20 26.73
N SER A 52 -0.98 12.00 26.71
CA SER A 52 -0.10 12.53 27.74
C SER A 52 0.13 14.04 27.58
N ASP A 53 0.00 14.80 28.67
CA ASP A 53 0.37 16.22 28.69
C ASP A 53 1.88 16.47 28.88
N SER A 54 2.66 15.40 29.09
CA SER A 54 4.11 15.54 29.28
C SER A 54 4.79 15.96 27.97
N PRO A 55 5.65 17.00 28.00
CA PRO A 55 6.47 17.36 26.83
C PRO A 55 7.36 16.20 26.35
N ARG A 56 7.73 15.28 27.24
CA ARG A 56 8.56 14.10 26.93
C ARG A 56 7.84 13.07 26.04
N ALA A 57 6.52 13.14 25.92
CA ALA A 57 5.73 12.31 25.01
C ALA A 57 5.52 12.98 23.64
N GLY A 58 5.82 14.27 23.51
CA GLY A 58 5.46 15.09 22.34
C GLY A 58 5.96 14.51 21.02
N HIS A 59 7.22 14.08 20.96
CA HIS A 59 7.82 13.51 19.73
C HIS A 59 7.23 12.15 19.35
N LEU A 60 6.51 11.49 20.24
CA LEU A 60 5.89 10.17 20.01
C LEU A 60 4.42 10.27 19.62
N LYS A 61 3.77 11.41 19.84
CA LYS A 61 2.32 11.56 19.62
C LYS A 61 1.90 11.25 18.18
N LEU A 62 2.65 11.74 17.19
CA LEU A 62 2.32 11.48 15.77
C LEU A 62 2.46 10.00 15.41
N ALA A 63 3.47 9.32 15.95
CA ALA A 63 3.68 7.89 15.73
C ALA A 63 2.62 7.05 16.44
N ALA A 64 2.25 7.41 17.67
CA ALA A 64 1.16 6.79 18.41
C ALA A 64 -0.19 7.00 17.72
N ALA A 65 -0.49 8.21 17.26
CA ALA A 65 -1.69 8.51 16.49
C ALA A 65 -1.76 7.68 15.19
N TYR A 66 -0.65 7.55 14.45
CA TYR A 66 -0.61 6.71 13.26
C TYR A 66 -0.98 5.24 13.54
N ASN A 67 -0.35 4.65 14.57
CA ASN A 67 -0.60 3.25 14.92
C ASN A 67 -1.99 3.02 15.53
N LEU A 68 -2.51 3.96 16.31
CA LEU A 68 -3.89 3.90 16.80
C LEU A 68 -4.87 4.00 15.63
N GLY A 69 -4.62 4.88 14.65
CA GLY A 69 -5.45 4.96 13.45
C GLY A 69 -5.47 3.64 12.68
N ARG A 70 -4.31 2.97 12.60
CA ARG A 70 -4.23 1.59 12.06
C ARG A 70 -5.05 0.60 12.88
N ALA A 71 -5.00 0.65 14.20
CA ALA A 71 -5.78 -0.23 15.08
C ALA A 71 -7.30 -0.07 14.87
N TYR A 72 -7.80 1.17 14.79
CA TYR A 72 -9.20 1.45 14.49
C TYR A 72 -9.61 1.04 13.08
N TYR A 73 -8.74 1.24 12.09
CA TYR A 73 -9.01 0.79 10.72
C TYR A 73 -9.04 -0.74 10.60
N GLU A 74 -8.17 -1.45 11.30
CA GLU A 74 -8.11 -2.91 11.29
C GLU A 74 -9.14 -3.56 12.23
N GLY A 75 -9.67 -2.82 13.21
CA GLY A 75 -10.47 -3.37 14.30
C GLY A 75 -9.68 -4.30 15.21
N CYS A 76 -8.37 -4.06 15.37
CA CYS A 76 -7.48 -4.92 16.16
C CYS A 76 -7.20 -4.27 17.53
N GLY A 77 -7.62 -4.91 18.61
CA GLY A 77 -7.52 -4.35 19.97
C GLY A 77 -8.51 -3.23 20.29
N VAL A 78 -9.32 -2.82 19.31
CA VAL A 78 -10.43 -1.85 19.42
C VAL A 78 -11.52 -2.23 18.43
N LYS A 79 -12.74 -1.73 18.66
CA LYS A 79 -13.81 -1.84 17.67
C LYS A 79 -13.43 -1.06 16.40
N HIS A 80 -13.63 -1.68 15.23
CA HIS A 80 -13.39 -1.03 13.95
C HIS A 80 -14.17 0.29 13.83
N SER A 81 -13.48 1.36 13.45
CA SER A 81 -14.08 2.65 13.08
C SER A 81 -13.19 3.34 12.05
N THR A 82 -13.79 3.67 10.91
CA THR A 82 -13.08 4.37 9.85
C THR A 82 -12.95 5.86 10.19
N GLU A 83 -13.92 6.42 10.91
CA GLU A 83 -13.94 7.81 11.37
C GLU A 83 -12.82 8.09 12.38
N GLU A 84 -12.62 7.21 13.36
CA GLU A 84 -11.51 7.34 14.30
C GLU A 84 -10.15 7.14 13.62
N ALA A 85 -10.07 6.21 12.66
CA ALA A 85 -8.86 6.04 11.86
C ALA A 85 -8.50 7.31 11.08
N GLU A 86 -9.48 7.91 10.40
CA GLU A 86 -9.31 9.19 9.68
C GLU A 86 -8.84 10.29 10.65
N ARG A 87 -9.52 10.48 11.78
CA ARG A 87 -9.19 11.49 12.79
C ARG A 87 -7.75 11.36 13.26
N LEU A 88 -7.33 10.14 13.61
CA LEU A 88 -6.00 9.85 14.13
C LEU A 88 -4.92 10.00 13.05
N TRP A 89 -5.20 9.61 11.81
CA TRP A 89 -4.28 9.82 10.71
C TRP A 89 -4.16 11.29 10.31
N LEU A 90 -5.22 12.09 10.39
CA LEU A 90 -5.14 13.54 10.20
C LEU A 90 -4.20 14.19 11.23
N ILE A 91 -4.29 13.78 12.51
CA ILE A 91 -3.36 14.20 13.55
C ILE A 91 -1.94 13.78 13.19
N ALA A 92 -1.74 12.50 12.84
CA ALA A 92 -0.41 11.96 12.55
C ALA A 92 0.25 12.55 11.28
N ALA A 93 -0.55 12.96 10.29
CA ALA A 93 -0.11 13.53 9.03
C ALA A 93 0.23 15.02 9.13
N ASP A 94 -0.29 15.71 10.17
CA ASP A 94 0.00 17.11 10.51
C ASP A 94 -0.02 18.04 9.28
N HIS A 95 -1.17 18.09 8.60
CA HIS A 95 -1.37 18.94 7.42
C HIS A 95 -0.37 18.73 6.26
N GLY A 96 0.27 17.56 6.15
CA GLY A 96 1.25 17.28 5.09
C GLY A 96 2.69 17.56 5.50
N ASN A 97 2.93 17.95 6.75
CA ASN A 97 4.27 18.26 7.26
C ASN A 97 5.28 17.13 6.98
N PRO A 98 6.41 17.40 6.31
CA PRO A 98 7.43 16.39 5.99
C PRO A 98 8.06 15.74 7.22
N LYS A 99 8.02 16.42 8.37
CA LYS A 99 8.53 15.90 9.66
C LYS A 99 7.51 15.04 10.40
N ALA A 100 6.28 14.92 9.89
CA ALA A 100 5.21 14.12 10.45
C ALA A 100 5.16 12.71 9.84
N SER A 101 4.06 11.98 10.05
CA SER A 101 3.93 10.61 9.54
C SER A 101 3.58 10.60 8.05
N VAL A 102 4.60 10.40 7.21
CA VAL A 102 4.43 10.12 5.77
C VAL A 102 3.56 8.88 5.54
N LYS A 103 3.60 7.90 6.45
CA LYS A 103 2.72 6.72 6.39
C LYS A 103 1.26 7.09 6.63
N ALA A 104 0.97 8.06 7.51
CA ALA A 104 -0.39 8.56 7.72
C ALA A 104 -0.90 9.33 6.49
N GLN A 105 -0.04 10.13 5.85
CA GLN A 105 -0.38 10.82 4.60
C GLN A 105 -0.76 9.81 3.50
N SER A 106 0.05 8.76 3.29
CA SER A 106 -0.29 7.69 2.34
C SER A 106 -1.60 6.99 2.72
N ALA A 107 -1.79 6.66 4.01
CA ALA A 107 -3.01 6.01 4.50
C ALA A 107 -4.28 6.85 4.26
N LEU A 108 -4.21 8.17 4.46
CA LEU A 108 -5.31 9.09 4.13
C LEU A 108 -5.59 9.12 2.62
N GLY A 109 -4.54 9.16 1.79
CA GLY A 109 -4.69 9.07 0.34
C GLY A 109 -5.44 7.81 -0.09
N MET A 110 -5.07 6.67 0.49
CA MET A 110 -5.75 5.40 0.26
C MET A 110 -7.19 5.41 0.78
N LEU A 111 -7.41 5.96 1.98
CA LEU A 111 -8.72 6.03 2.61
C LEU A 111 -9.73 6.80 1.75
N TYR A 112 -9.35 7.98 1.27
CA TYR A 112 -10.21 8.79 0.39
C TYR A 112 -10.33 8.24 -1.04
N SER A 113 -9.50 7.26 -1.41
CA SER A 113 -9.62 6.52 -2.67
C SER A 113 -10.62 5.37 -2.59
N MET A 114 -11.02 4.94 -1.39
CA MET A 114 -11.97 3.85 -1.19
C MET A 114 -13.40 4.26 -1.58
N PRO A 115 -14.24 3.33 -2.07
CA PRO A 115 -15.62 3.65 -2.47
C PRO A 115 -16.48 4.29 -1.38
N VAL A 116 -16.25 3.94 -0.10
CA VAL A 116 -17.06 4.38 1.04
C VAL A 116 -16.83 5.85 1.40
N LEU A 117 -15.57 6.29 1.39
CA LEU A 117 -15.15 7.67 1.72
C LEU A 117 -14.61 8.42 0.50
N LYS A 118 -15.11 8.07 -0.68
CA LYS A 118 -14.53 8.49 -1.95
C LYS A 118 -14.53 10.02 -2.07
N ASP A 119 -13.35 10.61 -1.91
CA ASP A 119 -13.07 12.01 -2.18
C ASP A 119 -11.73 12.07 -2.93
N LEU A 120 -11.82 11.99 -4.26
CA LEU A 120 -10.62 11.89 -5.09
C LEU A 120 -9.76 13.16 -5.03
N LYS A 121 -10.31 14.32 -4.66
CA LYS A 121 -9.53 15.56 -4.49
C LYS A 121 -8.70 15.48 -3.21
N LYS A 122 -9.28 15.01 -2.10
CA LYS A 122 -8.51 14.74 -0.88
C LYS A 122 -7.49 13.62 -1.08
N ALA A 123 -7.86 12.56 -1.79
CA ALA A 123 -6.93 11.49 -2.13
C ALA A 123 -5.72 12.03 -2.90
N PHE A 124 -5.96 12.88 -3.90
CA PHE A 124 -4.91 13.49 -4.70
C PHE A 124 -3.98 14.35 -3.83
N PHE A 125 -4.58 15.19 -2.97
CA PHE A 125 -3.83 16.02 -2.03
C PHE A 125 -2.91 15.17 -1.14
N TRP A 126 -3.46 14.18 -0.42
CA TRP A 126 -2.67 13.38 0.52
C TRP A 126 -1.62 12.50 -0.15
N HIS A 127 -1.90 11.95 -1.33
CA HIS A 127 -0.89 11.25 -2.12
C HIS A 127 0.20 12.20 -2.63
N SER A 128 -0.14 13.45 -2.96
CA SER A 128 0.84 14.46 -3.36
C SER A 128 1.80 14.78 -2.22
N GLU A 129 1.27 15.04 -1.02
CA GLU A 129 2.08 15.27 0.18
C GLU A 129 2.98 14.07 0.50
N ALA A 130 2.41 12.86 0.54
CA ALA A 130 3.16 11.64 0.82
C ALA A 130 4.26 11.40 -0.24
N CYS A 131 3.95 11.59 -1.52
CA CYS A 131 4.91 11.43 -2.61
C CYS A 131 6.05 12.46 -2.53
N HIS A 132 5.73 13.73 -2.26
CA HIS A 132 6.72 14.78 -2.04
C HIS A 132 7.66 14.41 -0.88
N ASN A 133 7.11 13.77 0.15
CA ASN A 133 7.85 13.26 1.31
C ASN A 133 8.47 11.86 1.10
N GLY A 134 8.55 11.38 -0.14
CA GLY A 134 9.30 10.19 -0.53
C GLY A 134 8.52 8.87 -0.54
N ASN A 135 7.20 8.89 -0.29
CA ASN A 135 6.37 7.68 -0.28
C ASN A 135 6.19 7.09 -1.68
N LEU A 136 6.71 5.87 -1.85
CA LEU A 136 6.68 5.15 -3.12
C LEU A 136 5.28 4.66 -3.52
N GLU A 137 4.46 4.27 -2.56
CA GLU A 137 3.09 3.80 -2.81
C GLU A 137 2.23 4.94 -3.37
N SER A 138 2.31 6.11 -2.76
CA SER A 138 1.63 7.33 -3.18
C SER A 138 2.12 7.85 -4.53
N GLN A 139 3.42 7.70 -4.85
CA GLN A 139 3.91 8.01 -6.20
C GLN A 139 3.22 7.14 -7.27
N GLY A 140 3.05 5.84 -7.00
CA GLY A 140 2.29 4.94 -7.88
C GLY A 140 0.82 5.33 -7.98
N ALA A 141 0.19 5.70 -6.86
CA ALA A 141 -1.20 6.17 -6.83
C ALA A 141 -1.40 7.43 -7.67
N LEU A 142 -0.53 8.45 -7.53
CA LEU A 142 -0.58 9.67 -8.35
C LEU A 142 -0.45 9.36 -9.83
N GLY A 143 0.43 8.43 -10.21
CA GLY A 143 0.57 7.99 -11.59
C GLY A 143 -0.76 7.50 -12.18
N ILE A 144 -1.54 6.75 -11.40
CA ILE A 144 -2.87 6.25 -11.78
C ILE A 144 -3.89 7.40 -11.80
N MET A 145 -3.84 8.29 -10.82
CA MET A 145 -4.75 9.43 -10.74
C MET A 145 -4.59 10.36 -11.93
N TYR A 146 -3.35 10.66 -12.35
CA TYR A 146 -3.07 11.38 -13.59
C TYR A 146 -3.46 10.59 -14.83
N LEU A 147 -3.27 9.27 -14.85
CA LEU A 147 -3.58 8.43 -16.02
C LEU A 147 -5.07 8.43 -16.34
N TYR A 148 -5.91 8.42 -15.31
CA TYR A 148 -7.36 8.32 -15.43
C TYR A 148 -8.13 9.61 -15.08
N GLY A 149 -7.44 10.69 -14.74
CA GLY A 149 -8.06 11.95 -14.32
C GLY A 149 -8.90 11.82 -13.03
N GLN A 150 -8.41 11.04 -12.06
CA GLN A 150 -9.11 10.81 -10.79
C GLN A 150 -8.73 11.91 -9.81
N GLY A 151 -9.68 12.81 -9.49
CA GLY A 151 -9.44 13.90 -8.53
C GLY A 151 -8.58 15.05 -9.04
N ILE A 152 -8.01 14.90 -10.23
CA ILE A 152 -7.19 15.88 -10.95
C ILE A 152 -7.46 15.74 -12.45
N HIS A 153 -7.03 16.71 -13.26
CA HIS A 153 -7.08 16.57 -14.72
C HIS A 153 -6.16 15.43 -15.20
N GLN A 154 -6.60 14.74 -16.26
CA GLN A 154 -5.80 13.69 -16.88
C GLN A 154 -4.52 14.29 -17.47
N ASP A 155 -3.37 13.71 -17.12
CA ASP A 155 -2.07 14.04 -17.69
C ASP A 155 -1.29 12.75 -17.93
N THR A 156 -1.29 12.28 -19.17
CA THR A 156 -0.60 11.02 -19.51
C THR A 156 0.92 11.12 -19.38
N LYS A 157 1.49 12.32 -19.54
CA LYS A 157 2.95 12.49 -19.43
C LYS A 157 3.36 12.38 -17.96
N ALA A 158 2.74 13.16 -17.09
CA ALA A 158 2.98 13.09 -15.64
C ALA A 158 2.67 11.67 -15.10
N ALA A 159 1.59 11.06 -15.56
CA ALA A 159 1.25 9.68 -15.20
C ALA A 159 2.39 8.70 -15.50
N LEU A 160 2.94 8.75 -16.71
CA LEU A 160 3.99 7.83 -17.13
C LEU A 160 5.32 8.09 -16.43
N GLU A 161 5.64 9.35 -16.10
CA GLU A 161 6.80 9.71 -15.29
C GLU A 161 6.68 9.09 -13.90
N CYS A 162 5.58 9.36 -13.18
CA CYS A 162 5.33 8.80 -11.85
C CYS A 162 5.33 7.26 -11.85
N LEU A 163 4.63 6.64 -12.80
CA LEU A 163 4.54 5.18 -12.87
C LEU A 163 5.88 4.52 -13.16
N ARG A 164 6.71 5.10 -14.05
CA ARG A 164 8.04 4.54 -14.38
C ARG A 164 8.99 4.62 -13.20
N GLU A 165 9.10 5.78 -12.58
CA GLU A 165 9.96 5.97 -11.41
C GLU A 165 9.54 5.06 -10.25
N ALA A 166 8.24 4.96 -9.99
CA ALA A 166 7.72 4.08 -8.96
C ALA A 166 8.02 2.60 -9.28
N ALA A 167 7.79 2.18 -10.53
CA ALA A 167 8.04 0.82 -10.98
C ALA A 167 9.53 0.42 -10.91
N GLU A 168 10.44 1.35 -11.23
CA GLU A 168 11.90 1.17 -11.14
C GLU A 168 12.36 0.99 -9.69
N ARG A 169 11.72 1.72 -8.75
CA ARG A 169 11.93 1.57 -7.30
C ARG A 169 11.21 0.36 -6.68
N GLY A 170 10.52 -0.44 -7.50
CA GLY A 170 9.91 -1.70 -7.07
C GLY A 170 8.42 -1.64 -6.73
N ASN A 171 7.71 -0.55 -7.05
CA ASN A 171 6.25 -0.49 -6.91
C ASN A 171 5.58 -1.44 -7.92
N ILE A 172 5.08 -2.57 -7.42
CA ILE A 172 4.46 -3.62 -8.24
C ILE A 172 3.12 -3.18 -8.83
N TYR A 173 2.38 -2.33 -8.14
CA TYR A 173 1.11 -1.80 -8.65
C TYR A 173 1.34 -0.89 -9.86
N ALA A 174 2.34 -0.02 -9.78
CA ALA A 174 2.77 0.81 -10.90
C ALA A 174 3.28 -0.03 -12.09
N GLN A 175 4.01 -1.11 -11.84
CA GLN A 175 4.43 -2.06 -12.88
C GLN A 175 3.22 -2.66 -13.62
N GLY A 176 2.17 -3.07 -12.91
CA GLY A 176 0.93 -3.59 -13.50
C GLY A 176 0.26 -2.59 -14.46
N HIS A 177 0.15 -1.33 -14.04
CA HIS A 177 -0.40 -0.25 -14.90
C HIS A 177 0.51 0.10 -16.09
N LEU A 178 1.84 0.00 -15.95
CA LEU A 178 2.74 0.15 -17.09
C LEU A 178 2.60 -1.01 -18.09
N VAL A 179 2.39 -2.24 -17.62
CA VAL A 179 2.12 -3.38 -18.50
C VAL A 179 0.86 -3.12 -19.32
N GLU A 180 -0.22 -2.71 -18.66
CA GLU A 180 -1.47 -2.31 -19.32
C GLU A 180 -1.24 -1.20 -20.36
N HIS A 181 -0.52 -0.15 -19.98
CA HIS A 181 -0.22 0.96 -20.88
C HIS A 181 0.57 0.49 -22.11
N TYR A 182 1.62 -0.32 -21.93
CA TYR A 182 2.40 -0.84 -23.06
C TYR A 182 1.57 -1.77 -23.94
N TYR A 183 0.71 -2.59 -23.34
CA TYR A 183 -0.17 -3.49 -24.09
C TYR A 183 -1.16 -2.70 -24.95
N THR A 184 -1.86 -1.72 -24.37
CA THR A 184 -2.84 -0.88 -25.08
C THR A 184 -2.22 -0.01 -26.17
N LYS A 185 -0.98 0.44 -25.98
CA LYS A 185 -0.18 1.13 -27.00
C LYS A 185 0.49 0.19 -28.01
N LYS A 186 0.18 -1.12 -27.97
CA LYS A 186 0.69 -2.17 -28.87
C LYS A 186 2.21 -2.40 -28.78
N PHE A 187 2.86 -1.95 -27.70
CA PHE A 187 4.25 -2.28 -27.38
C PHE A 187 4.35 -3.66 -26.73
N TYR A 188 3.85 -4.68 -27.43
CA TYR A 188 3.58 -6.00 -26.84
C TYR A 188 4.83 -6.71 -26.29
N SER A 189 5.98 -6.63 -26.98
CA SER A 189 7.22 -7.23 -26.47
C SER A 189 7.68 -6.57 -25.17
N LYS A 190 7.51 -5.24 -25.04
CA LYS A 190 7.82 -4.50 -23.81
C LYS A 190 6.84 -4.85 -22.69
N ALA A 191 5.55 -4.93 -23.00
CA ALA A 191 4.51 -5.34 -22.08
C ALA A 191 4.78 -6.75 -21.53
N ALA A 192 5.03 -7.72 -22.42
CA ALA A 192 5.33 -9.10 -22.05
C ALA A 192 6.62 -9.24 -21.22
N ALA A 193 7.68 -8.52 -21.60
CA ALA A 193 8.94 -8.56 -20.86
C ALA A 193 8.82 -7.98 -19.45
N LEU A 194 8.11 -6.85 -19.29
CA LEU A 194 7.83 -6.30 -17.96
C LEU A 194 6.92 -7.25 -17.17
N ALA A 195 5.85 -7.74 -17.77
CA ALA A 195 4.90 -8.63 -17.11
C ALA A 195 5.55 -9.93 -16.62
N LYS A 196 6.46 -10.52 -17.40
CA LYS A 196 7.22 -11.71 -17.00
C LYS A 196 8.13 -11.44 -15.79
N ARG A 197 8.72 -10.25 -15.69
CA ARG A 197 9.52 -9.84 -14.53
C ARG A 197 8.65 -9.62 -13.29
N THR A 198 7.54 -8.89 -13.45
CA THR A 198 6.59 -8.60 -12.36
C THR A 198 5.94 -9.87 -11.81
N THR A 199 5.71 -10.88 -12.64
CA THR A 199 5.07 -12.14 -12.24
C THR A 199 6.05 -13.22 -11.78
N ALA A 200 7.36 -12.95 -11.74
CA ALA A 200 8.37 -13.94 -11.39
C ALA A 200 8.33 -14.37 -9.90
N ASN A 201 7.90 -13.48 -9.00
CA ASN A 201 7.74 -13.79 -7.58
C ASN A 201 6.25 -13.87 -7.20
N ASN A 202 5.88 -14.91 -6.48
CA ASN A 202 4.49 -15.18 -6.08
C ASN A 202 4.20 -14.83 -4.62
N ASP A 203 5.24 -14.54 -3.82
CA ASP A 203 5.05 -14.22 -2.42
C ASP A 203 4.65 -12.75 -2.26
N ILE A 204 3.33 -12.51 -2.30
CA ILE A 204 2.73 -11.17 -2.14
C ILE A 204 3.13 -10.55 -0.80
N SER A 205 3.21 -11.35 0.27
CA SER A 205 3.57 -10.87 1.60
C SER A 205 5.03 -10.40 1.66
N MET A 206 5.95 -11.16 1.05
CA MET A 206 7.35 -10.76 0.94
C MET A 206 7.51 -9.52 0.04
N LEU A 207 6.80 -9.47 -1.09
CA LEU A 207 6.84 -8.33 -2.01
C LEU A 207 6.31 -7.05 -1.35
N ALA A 208 5.19 -7.15 -0.64
CA ALA A 208 4.61 -6.05 0.13
C ALA A 208 5.59 -5.49 1.16
N LYS A 209 6.24 -6.37 1.95
CA LYS A 209 7.25 -5.97 2.93
C LYS A 209 8.46 -5.30 2.29
N ARG A 210 8.94 -5.79 1.14
CA ARG A 210 10.11 -5.23 0.44
C ARG A 210 9.82 -3.88 -0.20
N ALA A 211 8.61 -3.68 -0.71
CA ALA A 211 8.21 -2.47 -1.40
C ALA A 211 7.56 -1.42 -0.49
N ASP A 212 7.43 -1.70 0.82
CA ASP A 212 6.67 -0.91 1.80
C ASP A 212 5.30 -0.48 1.24
N CYS A 213 4.58 -1.45 0.67
CA CYS A 213 3.34 -1.24 -0.07
C CYS A 213 2.28 -2.24 0.42
N HIS A 214 1.02 -1.85 0.45
CA HIS A 214 -0.02 -2.69 1.01
C HIS A 214 -0.26 -3.95 0.15
N PRO A 215 -0.36 -5.16 0.74
CA PRO A 215 -0.44 -6.43 0.01
C PRO A 215 -1.51 -6.48 -1.08
N THR A 216 -2.65 -5.83 -0.85
CA THR A 216 -3.74 -5.75 -1.84
C THR A 216 -3.31 -5.08 -3.14
N TYR A 217 -2.52 -4.00 -3.11
CA TYR A 217 -2.07 -3.33 -4.34
C TYR A 217 -0.98 -4.11 -5.06
N VAL A 218 -0.13 -4.80 -4.29
CA VAL A 218 0.83 -5.75 -4.84
C VAL A 218 0.08 -6.88 -5.57
N ALA A 219 -0.91 -7.50 -4.95
CA ALA A 219 -1.74 -8.55 -5.56
C ALA A 219 -2.41 -8.06 -6.85
N LYS A 220 -3.03 -6.86 -6.83
CA LYS A 220 -3.61 -6.23 -8.02
C LYS A 220 -2.58 -6.04 -9.13
N GLY A 221 -1.41 -5.50 -8.82
CA GLY A 221 -0.34 -5.27 -9.80
C GLY A 221 0.15 -6.56 -10.45
N VAL A 222 0.37 -7.62 -9.65
CA VAL A 222 0.76 -8.94 -10.17
C VAL A 222 -0.37 -9.57 -10.97
N ALA A 223 -1.63 -9.43 -10.55
CA ALA A 223 -2.79 -9.95 -11.26
C ALA A 223 -2.94 -9.30 -12.65
N MET A 224 -2.82 -7.96 -12.73
CA MET A 224 -2.80 -7.23 -13.99
C MET A 224 -1.68 -7.71 -14.90
N ALA A 225 -0.45 -7.79 -14.39
CA ALA A 225 0.70 -8.26 -15.15
C ALA A 225 0.50 -9.70 -15.66
N ALA A 226 -0.02 -10.60 -14.83
CA ALA A 226 -0.33 -11.98 -15.20
C ALA A 226 -1.38 -12.04 -16.31
N PHE A 227 -2.46 -11.26 -16.20
CA PHE A 227 -3.52 -11.22 -17.20
C PHE A 227 -2.99 -10.75 -18.57
N TYR A 228 -2.24 -9.65 -18.61
CA TYR A 228 -1.70 -9.13 -19.87
C TYR A 228 -0.61 -10.04 -20.46
N LEU A 229 0.18 -10.74 -19.63
CA LEU A 229 1.10 -11.77 -20.11
C LEU A 229 0.34 -12.94 -20.72
N ALA A 230 -0.76 -13.37 -20.10
CA ALA A 230 -1.63 -14.42 -20.64
C ALA A 230 -2.20 -14.01 -22.00
N ARG A 231 -2.66 -12.76 -22.16
CA ARG A 231 -3.11 -12.22 -23.45
C ARG A 231 -2.01 -12.23 -24.51
N CYS A 232 -0.78 -11.85 -24.14
CA CYS A 232 0.36 -11.90 -25.06
C CYS A 232 0.66 -13.33 -25.53
N LEU A 233 0.65 -14.30 -24.61
CA LEU A 233 0.86 -15.72 -24.90
C LEU A 233 -0.28 -16.33 -25.73
N GLN A 234 -1.53 -15.99 -25.42
CA GLN A 234 -2.71 -16.50 -26.14
C GLN A 234 -2.72 -16.03 -27.60
N LEU A 235 -2.37 -14.76 -27.84
CA LEU A 235 -2.48 -14.12 -29.15
C LEU A 235 -1.16 -14.07 -29.93
N GLY A 236 -0.06 -14.59 -29.36
CA GLY A 236 1.28 -14.46 -29.97
C GLY A 236 1.76 -13.01 -30.11
N ARG A 237 1.32 -12.10 -29.22
CA ARG A 237 1.62 -10.67 -29.30
C ARG A 237 2.96 -10.38 -28.61
N GLY A 238 3.99 -10.12 -29.42
CA GLY A 238 5.32 -9.71 -28.95
C GLY A 238 6.16 -10.81 -28.29
N ILE A 239 5.60 -12.02 -28.15
CA ILE A 239 6.22 -13.26 -27.67
C ILE A 239 5.59 -14.46 -28.40
N LYS A 240 6.27 -15.61 -28.41
CA LYS A 240 5.75 -16.83 -29.05
C LYS A 240 4.41 -17.24 -28.40
N GLN A 241 3.46 -17.62 -29.25
CA GLN A 241 2.17 -18.12 -28.79
C GLN A 241 2.32 -19.41 -27.98
N ASP A 242 1.62 -19.50 -26.86
CA ASP A 242 1.61 -20.64 -25.95
C ASP A 242 0.30 -20.64 -25.13
N GLU A 243 -0.67 -21.43 -25.58
CA GLU A 243 -2.01 -21.44 -24.97
C GLU A 243 -2.02 -22.05 -23.55
N ASP A 244 -1.18 -23.04 -23.29
CA ASP A 244 -1.13 -23.70 -21.99
C ASP A 244 -0.49 -22.80 -20.94
N ALA A 245 0.57 -22.06 -21.32
CA ALA A 245 1.12 -21.02 -20.47
C ALA A 245 0.10 -19.88 -20.25
N ALA A 246 -0.64 -19.47 -21.29
CA ALA A 246 -1.67 -18.44 -21.17
C ALA A 246 -2.73 -18.82 -20.13
N LYS A 247 -3.28 -20.04 -20.18
CA LYS A 247 -4.25 -20.54 -19.19
C LYS A 247 -3.72 -20.46 -17.76
N LYS A 248 -2.45 -20.83 -17.53
CA LYS A 248 -1.81 -20.74 -16.20
C LYS A 248 -1.76 -19.30 -15.68
N TYR A 249 -1.43 -18.33 -16.55
CA TYR A 249 -1.36 -16.94 -16.15
C TYR A 249 -2.74 -16.29 -15.96
N TYR A 250 -3.76 -16.66 -16.73
CA TYR A 250 -5.14 -16.27 -16.44
C TYR A 250 -5.62 -16.79 -15.08
N SER A 251 -5.42 -18.09 -14.82
CA SER A 251 -5.73 -18.67 -13.53
C SER A 251 -4.99 -17.94 -12.40
N LYS A 252 -3.70 -17.65 -12.58
CA LYS A 252 -2.93 -16.87 -11.60
C LYS A 252 -3.52 -15.49 -11.35
N ALA A 253 -3.93 -14.76 -12.38
CA ALA A 253 -4.57 -13.45 -12.21
C ALA A 253 -5.86 -13.57 -11.38
N CYS A 254 -6.71 -14.56 -11.68
CA CYS A 254 -7.94 -14.82 -10.93
C CYS A 254 -7.69 -15.19 -9.47
N HIS A 255 -6.66 -16.00 -9.18
CA HIS A 255 -6.33 -16.40 -7.80
C HIS A 255 -5.80 -15.21 -6.98
N LEU A 256 -5.07 -14.28 -7.61
CA LEU A 256 -4.49 -13.13 -6.93
C LEU A 256 -5.50 -12.01 -6.70
N ASP A 257 -6.29 -11.65 -7.71
CA ASP A 257 -7.36 -10.66 -7.59
C ASP A 257 -8.50 -10.98 -8.59
N PRO A 258 -9.58 -11.64 -8.14
CA PRO A 258 -10.71 -12.00 -9.00
C PRO A 258 -11.41 -10.80 -9.63
N ALA A 259 -11.46 -9.66 -8.92
CA ALA A 259 -12.14 -8.46 -9.40
C ALA A 259 -11.38 -7.83 -10.57
N VAL A 260 -10.05 -7.70 -10.44
CA VAL A 260 -9.18 -7.25 -11.54
C VAL A 260 -9.31 -8.18 -12.74
N ALA A 261 -9.21 -9.50 -12.54
CA ALA A 261 -9.31 -10.46 -13.63
C ALA A 261 -10.66 -10.36 -14.36
N PHE A 262 -11.77 -10.26 -13.61
CA PHE A 262 -13.10 -10.07 -14.17
C PHE A 262 -13.21 -8.78 -15.00
N HIS A 263 -12.70 -7.66 -14.48
CA HIS A 263 -12.75 -6.38 -15.20
C HIS A 263 -11.94 -6.40 -16.50
N LEU A 264 -10.74 -6.99 -16.47
CA LEU A 264 -9.89 -7.12 -17.65
C LEU A 264 -10.48 -8.09 -18.68
N GLU A 265 -11.03 -9.22 -18.24
CA GLU A 265 -11.72 -10.17 -19.11
C GLU A 265 -12.92 -9.51 -19.80
N ARG A 266 -13.73 -8.76 -19.05
CA ARG A 266 -14.83 -7.98 -19.63
C ARG A 266 -14.33 -6.94 -20.63
N ALA A 267 -13.23 -6.25 -20.36
CA ALA A 267 -12.66 -5.28 -21.28
C ALA A 267 -12.16 -5.95 -22.59
N ALA A 268 -11.55 -7.13 -22.48
CA ALA A 268 -11.10 -7.93 -23.63
C ALA A 268 -12.28 -8.40 -24.49
N ASN A 269 -13.35 -8.90 -23.86
CA ASN A 269 -14.57 -9.33 -24.55
C ASN A 269 -15.32 -8.19 -25.23
N LEU A 270 -15.19 -6.96 -24.71
CA LEU A 270 -15.70 -5.74 -25.34
C LEU A 270 -14.75 -5.14 -26.40
N GLY A 271 -13.62 -5.78 -26.71
CA GLY A 271 -12.66 -5.32 -27.71
C GLY A 271 -11.88 -4.05 -27.30
N ARG A 272 -11.87 -3.70 -26.01
CA ARG A 272 -11.14 -2.52 -25.50
C ARG A 272 -9.65 -2.81 -25.31
N ILE A 273 -9.28 -4.08 -25.12
CA ILE A 273 -7.90 -4.58 -24.98
C ILE A 273 -7.69 -5.90 -25.75
#